data_AF-A0A1V1PBY6-F1
#
_entry.id   AF-A0A1V1PBY6-F1
#
_cell.length_a   1.000
_cell.length_b   1.000
_cell.length_c   1.000
_cell.angle_alpha   90.00
_cell.angle_beta   90.00
_cell.angle_gamma   90.00
#
_symmetry.space_group_name_H-M   'P 1'
#
loop_
_entity.id
_entity.type
_entity.pdbx_description
1 polymer ?
#
loop_
_entity_poly.entity_id
_entity_poly.type
_entity_poly.pdbx_seq_one_letter_code
_entity_poly.pdbx_strand_id
1 'polypeptide(L)'
;MDDLKGKLIQAYKDGNFFEFIHETYYQDSNGEKLLPNLLTELHNNRKLDLVELFKNFKNTTEKNGFFPTLQAFRDVLPDLKAPVIEVANCVKHLTLEAGRDLAANMMLPPFIEFCQKDSDRIKALFDFALSNVDEEFDHLSIAIVAGANVNETEYVKQAIELLTNENETIKQRVVFALGRINYQDKSLLEPVAVAIEKSSALSPTDAILATAMRALFFIISQSDDLETFFLDFLTTHSERSGDLYIHAASEILFYDKKK
;
A
#
# COMPACT_ATOMS: atom_id res chain seq x y z
N MET A 1 -4.69 31.76 8.94
CA MET A 1 -5.23 30.47 9.43
C MET A 1 -6.74 30.53 9.65
N ASP A 2 -7.27 31.40 10.51
CA ASP A 2 -8.72 31.46 10.78
C ASP A 2 -9.59 31.78 9.55
N ASP A 3 -9.12 32.66 8.65
CA ASP A 3 -9.83 32.97 7.40
C ASP A 3 -9.91 31.76 6.46
N LEU A 4 -8.83 30.99 6.32
CA LEU A 4 -8.79 29.79 5.48
C LEU A 4 -9.67 28.67 6.05
N LYS A 5 -9.67 28.51 7.37
CA LYS A 5 -10.53 27.55 8.08
C LYS A 5 -12.02 27.87 7.87
N GLY A 6 -12.38 29.16 7.97
CA GLY A 6 -13.74 29.63 7.69
C GLY A 6 -14.15 29.34 6.25
N LYS A 7 -13.26 29.60 5.28
CA LYS A 7 -13.48 29.31 3.86
C LYS A 7 -13.64 27.82 3.57
N LEU A 8 -12.86 26.95 4.19
CA LEU A 8 -13.00 25.48 4.06
C LEU A 8 -14.37 24.99 4.54
N ILE A 9 -14.81 25.46 5.70
CA ILE A 9 -16.12 25.09 6.25
C ILE A 9 -17.25 25.62 5.35
N GLN A 10 -17.10 26.85 4.85
CA GLN A 10 -18.09 27.44 3.95
C GLN A 10 -18.15 26.66 2.63
N ALA A 11 -17.01 26.32 2.05
CA ALA A 11 -16.93 25.54 0.83
C ALA A 11 -17.55 24.14 0.97
N TYR A 12 -17.38 23.52 2.13
CA TYR A 12 -18.06 22.28 2.47
C TYR A 12 -19.58 22.43 2.49
N LYS A 13 -20.10 23.50 3.12
CA LYS A 13 -21.55 23.77 3.17
C LYS A 13 -22.14 24.10 1.80
N ASP A 14 -21.37 24.77 0.95
CA ASP A 14 -21.79 25.22 -0.38
C ASP A 14 -21.63 24.14 -1.46
N GLY A 15 -21.04 22.98 -1.12
CA GLY A 15 -20.86 21.86 -2.04
C GLY A 15 -19.71 22.00 -3.04
N ASN A 16 -18.83 22.98 -2.87
CA ASN A 16 -17.67 23.23 -3.73
C ASN A 16 -16.32 22.88 -3.05
N PHE A 17 -16.36 21.99 -2.04
CA PHE A 17 -15.21 21.59 -1.22
C PHE A 17 -13.97 21.15 -2.03
N PHE A 18 -14.15 20.24 -3.00
CA PHE A 18 -13.03 19.72 -3.78
C PHE A 18 -12.43 20.76 -4.72
N GLU A 19 -13.25 21.64 -5.29
CA GLU A 19 -12.79 22.77 -6.12
C GLU A 19 -11.94 23.72 -5.28
N PHE A 20 -12.38 24.01 -4.05
CA PHE A 20 -11.63 24.84 -3.12
C PHE A 20 -10.30 24.19 -2.69
N ILE A 21 -10.27 22.89 -2.38
CA ILE A 21 -9.02 22.17 -2.05
C ILE A 21 -8.05 22.24 -3.23
N HIS A 22 -8.54 21.95 -4.43
CA HIS A 22 -7.72 21.96 -5.64
C HIS A 22 -7.03 23.31 -5.83
N GLU A 23 -7.78 24.42 -5.78
CA GLU A 23 -7.23 25.77 -5.94
C GLU A 23 -6.26 26.14 -4.82
N THR A 24 -6.60 25.79 -3.58
CA THR A 24 -5.80 26.14 -2.41
C THR A 24 -4.50 25.34 -2.35
N TYR A 25 -4.52 24.07 -2.72
CA TYR A 25 -3.34 23.20 -2.67
C TYR A 25 -2.23 23.69 -3.60
N TYR A 26 -2.58 24.20 -4.79
CA TYR A 26 -1.60 24.83 -5.69
C TYR A 26 -0.97 26.10 -5.08
N GLN A 27 -1.75 26.88 -4.33
CA GLN A 27 -1.27 28.11 -3.69
C GLN A 27 -0.41 27.83 -2.44
N ASP A 28 -0.67 26.71 -1.74
CA ASP A 28 0.04 26.29 -0.52
C ASP A 28 1.38 25.56 -0.82
N SER A 29 1.69 25.28 -2.09
CA SER A 29 2.93 24.62 -2.52
C SER A 29 4.23 25.39 -2.23
N ASN A 30 4.13 26.61 -1.68
CA ASN A 30 5.25 27.43 -1.22
C ASN A 30 5.75 27.13 0.22
N GLY A 31 5.31 26.03 0.86
CA GLY A 31 6.20 25.30 1.78
C GLY A 31 5.76 25.11 3.24
N GLU A 32 4.56 25.53 3.66
CA GLU A 32 4.16 25.44 5.08
C GLU A 32 3.14 24.31 5.41
N LYS A 33 2.67 23.52 4.42
CA LYS A 33 1.64 22.48 4.62
C LYS A 33 0.43 22.98 5.42
N LEU A 34 0.03 24.24 5.22
CA LEU A 34 -1.04 24.86 6.00
C LEU A 34 -2.39 24.18 5.72
N LEU A 35 -2.65 23.83 4.46
CA LEU A 35 -3.90 23.18 4.07
C LEU A 35 -4.03 21.77 4.67
N PRO A 36 -3.04 20.85 4.52
CA PRO A 36 -3.10 19.55 5.17
C PRO A 36 -3.33 19.64 6.69
N ASN A 37 -2.61 20.54 7.38
CA ASN A 37 -2.76 20.71 8.82
C ASN A 37 -4.18 21.14 9.23
N LEU A 38 -4.77 22.09 8.50
CA LEU A 38 -6.13 22.56 8.74
C LEU A 38 -7.17 21.48 8.44
N LEU A 39 -6.99 20.71 7.37
CA LEU A 39 -7.88 19.60 7.01
C LEU A 39 -7.86 18.51 8.09
N THR A 40 -6.67 18.12 8.56
CA THR A 40 -6.49 17.19 9.69
C THR A 40 -7.19 17.71 10.94
N GLU A 41 -6.98 18.98 11.29
CA GLU A 41 -7.60 19.60 12.47
C GLU A 41 -9.14 19.57 12.38
N LEU A 42 -9.70 19.96 11.24
CA LEU A 42 -11.14 20.00 11.01
C LEU A 42 -11.75 18.59 11.05
N HIS A 43 -11.10 17.60 10.47
CA HIS A 43 -11.54 16.20 10.55
C HIS A 43 -11.53 15.70 12.00
N ASN A 44 -10.38 15.82 12.67
CA ASN A 44 -10.18 15.27 14.00
C ASN A 44 -11.07 15.95 15.07
N ASN A 45 -11.50 17.20 14.82
CA ASN A 45 -12.48 17.92 15.64
C ASN A 45 -13.94 17.73 15.18
N ARG A 46 -14.21 16.79 14.27
CA ARG A 46 -15.54 16.44 13.74
C ARG A 46 -16.27 17.62 13.10
N LYS A 47 -15.53 18.58 12.54
CA LYS A 47 -16.09 19.71 11.78
C LYS A 47 -16.29 19.36 10.31
N LEU A 48 -15.49 18.42 9.82
CA LEU A 48 -15.60 17.80 8.50
C LEU A 48 -15.40 16.31 8.67
N ASP A 49 -15.95 15.51 7.77
CA ASP A 49 -15.60 14.10 7.64
C ASP A 49 -14.95 13.88 6.28
N LEU A 50 -13.61 13.98 6.27
CA LEU A 50 -12.81 13.76 5.07
C LEU A 50 -12.94 12.32 4.54
N VAL A 51 -13.11 11.32 5.39
CA VAL A 51 -13.22 9.92 4.91
C VAL A 51 -14.54 9.77 4.16
N GLU A 52 -15.64 10.27 4.71
CA GLU A 52 -16.94 10.21 4.06
C GLU A 52 -17.01 11.08 2.80
N LEU A 53 -16.36 12.26 2.81
CA LEU A 53 -16.25 13.11 1.62
C LEU A 53 -15.55 12.37 0.47
N PHE A 54 -14.39 11.78 0.74
CA PHE A 54 -13.57 11.15 -0.29
C PHE A 54 -14.07 9.76 -0.72
N LYS A 55 -14.92 9.11 0.08
CA LYS A 55 -15.51 7.80 -0.22
C LYS A 55 -16.26 7.74 -1.56
N ASN A 56 -16.80 8.85 -2.03
CA ASN A 56 -17.52 8.93 -3.30
C ASN A 56 -16.84 9.88 -4.31
N PHE A 57 -15.58 10.27 -4.06
CA PHE A 57 -14.85 11.17 -4.93
C PHE A 57 -14.42 10.44 -6.20
N LYS A 58 -14.84 10.94 -7.37
CA LYS A 58 -14.65 10.27 -8.66
C LYS A 58 -13.62 10.96 -9.53
N ASN A 59 -12.89 10.18 -10.30
CA ASN A 59 -12.03 10.67 -11.35
C ASN A 59 -12.85 10.93 -12.61
N THR A 60 -13.44 12.13 -12.71
CA THR A 60 -14.21 12.53 -13.90
C THR A 60 -13.33 13.30 -14.89
N THR A 61 -13.44 12.95 -16.18
CA THR A 61 -12.67 13.58 -17.27
C THR A 61 -12.96 15.07 -17.46
N GLU A 62 -14.07 15.56 -16.91
CA GLU A 62 -14.51 16.95 -17.03
C GLU A 62 -13.87 17.89 -16.00
N LYS A 63 -13.29 17.35 -14.92
CA LYS A 63 -12.70 18.14 -13.83
C LYS A 63 -11.24 17.74 -13.61
N ASN A 64 -10.31 18.60 -14.04
CA ASN A 64 -8.85 18.45 -13.86
C ASN A 64 -8.37 18.50 -12.39
N GLY A 65 -9.27 18.30 -11.42
CA GLY A 65 -8.99 18.45 -9.99
C GLY A 65 -8.70 17.15 -9.24
N PHE A 66 -8.85 15.97 -9.86
CA PHE A 66 -8.75 14.69 -9.15
C PHE A 66 -7.39 14.50 -8.47
N PHE A 67 -6.29 14.50 -9.23
CA PHE A 67 -4.97 14.21 -8.67
C PHE A 67 -4.45 15.23 -7.66
N PRO A 68 -4.59 16.57 -7.84
CA PRO A 68 -4.17 17.51 -6.81
C PRO A 68 -5.01 17.40 -5.53
N THR A 69 -6.32 17.12 -5.66
CA THR A 69 -7.21 16.89 -4.51
C THR A 69 -6.84 15.60 -3.78
N LEU A 70 -6.53 14.53 -4.54
CA LEU A 70 -6.04 13.27 -4.01
C LEU A 70 -4.69 13.45 -3.29
N GLN A 71 -3.80 14.28 -3.83
CA GLN A 71 -2.53 14.62 -3.19
C GLN A 71 -2.75 15.39 -1.87
N ALA A 72 -3.71 16.30 -1.80
CA ALA A 72 -4.05 16.95 -0.53
C ALA A 72 -4.54 15.92 0.51
N PHE A 73 -5.37 14.95 0.10
CA PHE A 73 -5.82 13.88 1.01
C PHE A 73 -4.69 12.94 1.43
N ARG A 74 -3.79 12.60 0.49
CA ARG A 74 -2.58 11.81 0.73
C ARG A 74 -1.74 12.39 1.88
N ASP A 75 -1.58 13.72 1.92
CA ASP A 75 -0.78 14.41 2.93
C ASP A 75 -1.47 14.49 4.30
N VAL A 76 -2.80 14.36 4.34
CA VAL A 76 -3.62 14.42 5.56
C VAL A 76 -3.81 13.04 6.18
N LEU A 77 -3.93 12.00 5.33
CA LEU A 77 -4.33 10.65 5.69
C LEU A 77 -3.59 10.07 6.90
N PRO A 78 -2.24 10.17 7.02
CA PRO A 78 -1.53 9.60 8.14
C PRO A 78 -2.03 10.12 9.50
N ASP A 79 -2.47 11.38 9.58
CA ASP A 79 -2.82 12.06 10.84
C ASP A 79 -4.33 12.02 11.19
N LEU A 80 -5.13 11.32 10.40
CA LEU A 80 -6.56 11.21 10.64
C LEU A 80 -6.90 10.35 11.87
N LYS A 81 -7.97 10.74 12.56
CA LYS A 81 -8.64 9.97 13.62
C LYS A 81 -9.95 9.41 13.08
N ALA A 82 -9.85 8.27 12.40
CA ALA A 82 -10.98 7.56 11.84
C ALA A 82 -10.85 6.04 12.05
N PRO A 83 -11.95 5.27 11.99
CA PRO A 83 -11.90 3.81 12.00
C PRO A 83 -11.13 3.27 10.80
N VAL A 84 -10.20 2.34 11.04
CA VAL A 84 -9.30 1.84 9.98
C VAL A 84 -10.04 1.20 8.80
N ILE A 85 -11.17 0.54 9.03
CA ILE A 85 -11.94 -0.12 7.96
C ILE A 85 -12.64 0.91 7.05
N GLU A 86 -13.11 2.02 7.61
CA GLU A 86 -13.67 3.11 6.80
C GLU A 86 -12.60 3.75 5.94
N VAL A 87 -11.42 3.97 6.51
CA VAL A 87 -10.24 4.48 5.80
C VAL A 87 -9.77 3.50 4.73
N ALA A 88 -9.72 2.20 5.03
CA ALA A 88 -9.33 1.15 4.09
C ALA A 88 -10.23 1.15 2.85
N ASN A 89 -11.56 1.19 3.05
CA ASN A 89 -12.53 1.24 1.96
C ASN A 89 -12.41 2.54 1.13
N CYS A 90 -12.15 3.68 1.80
CA CYS A 90 -11.91 4.95 1.11
C CYS A 90 -10.62 4.89 0.26
N VAL A 91 -9.53 4.38 0.80
CA VAL A 91 -8.25 4.20 0.09
C VAL A 91 -8.40 3.23 -1.08
N LYS A 92 -9.13 2.12 -0.91
CA LYS A 92 -9.48 1.20 -2.01
C LYS A 92 -10.18 1.96 -3.13
N HIS A 93 -11.27 2.67 -2.80
CA HIS A 93 -12.06 3.44 -3.76
C HIS A 93 -11.18 4.42 -4.56
N LEU A 94 -10.41 5.26 -3.86
CA LEU A 94 -9.55 6.26 -4.51
C LEU A 94 -8.45 5.64 -5.38
N THR A 95 -7.89 4.51 -4.95
CA THR A 95 -6.87 3.78 -5.72
C THR A 95 -7.46 3.22 -7.02
N LEU A 96 -8.67 2.66 -6.97
CA LEU A 96 -9.36 2.15 -8.15
C LEU A 96 -9.77 3.27 -9.11
N GLU A 97 -10.22 4.42 -8.59
CA GLU A 97 -10.54 5.62 -9.39
C GLU A 97 -9.30 6.24 -10.05
N ALA A 98 -8.12 6.15 -9.42
CA ALA A 98 -6.86 6.57 -10.04
C ALA A 98 -6.44 5.64 -11.19
N GLY A 99 -7.00 4.43 -11.28
CA GLY A 99 -6.80 3.51 -12.39
C GLY A 99 -5.50 2.70 -12.29
N ARG A 100 -4.79 2.56 -13.42
CA ARG A 100 -3.58 1.72 -13.54
C ARG A 100 -2.32 2.50 -13.89
N ASP A 101 -2.36 3.82 -13.80
CA ASP A 101 -1.18 4.64 -14.05
C ASP A 101 -0.23 4.67 -12.84
N LEU A 102 0.90 5.34 -12.98
CA LEU A 102 1.93 5.44 -11.93
C LEU A 102 1.42 6.07 -10.63
N ALA A 103 0.27 6.78 -10.65
CA ALA A 103 -0.32 7.41 -9.48
C ALA A 103 -1.28 6.48 -8.72
N ALA A 104 -1.69 5.34 -9.29
CA ALA A 104 -2.64 4.41 -8.65
C ALA A 104 -2.23 4.02 -7.22
N ASN A 105 -0.95 3.81 -6.98
CA ASN A 105 -0.44 3.39 -5.67
C ASN A 105 -0.06 4.55 -4.73
N MET A 106 -0.35 5.81 -5.08
CA MET A 106 0.06 6.98 -4.29
C MET A 106 -0.53 7.00 -2.87
N MET A 107 -1.66 6.32 -2.68
CA MET A 107 -2.37 6.24 -1.40
C MET A 107 -1.84 5.14 -0.49
N LEU A 108 -1.05 4.18 -1.00
CA LEU A 108 -0.58 3.06 -0.19
C LEU A 108 0.43 3.50 0.89
N PRO A 109 1.49 4.28 0.59
CA PRO A 109 2.43 4.74 1.61
C PRO A 109 1.78 5.50 2.77
N PRO A 110 0.95 6.55 2.56
CA PRO A 110 0.32 7.24 3.70
C PRO A 110 -0.71 6.38 4.43
N PHE A 111 -1.32 5.37 3.77
CA PHE A 111 -2.21 4.44 4.46
C PHE A 111 -1.45 3.47 5.37
N ILE A 112 -0.26 3.03 4.95
CA ILE A 112 0.67 2.28 5.81
C ILE A 112 1.04 3.13 7.03
N GLU A 113 1.42 4.40 6.83
CA GLU A 113 1.73 5.34 7.93
C GLU A 113 0.53 5.56 8.87
N PHE A 114 -0.68 5.70 8.33
CA PHE A 114 -1.91 5.79 9.12
C PHE A 114 -2.11 4.56 10.02
N CYS A 115 -1.84 3.36 9.50
CA CYS A 115 -1.96 2.12 10.28
C CYS A 115 -0.90 2.04 11.37
N GLN A 116 0.34 2.44 11.09
CA GLN A 116 1.46 2.37 12.03
C GLN A 116 1.29 3.20 13.30
N LYS A 117 0.46 4.25 13.26
CA LYS A 117 0.24 5.12 14.43
C LYS A 117 -0.53 4.46 15.57
N ASP A 118 -1.16 3.32 15.32
CA ASP A 118 -1.95 2.61 16.31
C ASP A 118 -1.99 1.11 15.99
N SER A 119 -1.40 0.29 16.85
CA SER A 119 -1.33 -1.16 16.68
C SER A 119 -2.70 -1.82 16.52
N ASP A 120 -3.76 -1.25 17.11
CA ASP A 120 -5.11 -1.77 16.97
C ASP A 120 -5.62 -1.60 15.52
N ARG A 121 -5.17 -0.56 14.81
CA ARG A 121 -5.49 -0.39 13.38
C ARG A 121 -4.84 -1.47 12.53
N ILE A 122 -3.59 -1.79 12.81
CA ILE A 122 -2.85 -2.84 12.08
C ILE A 122 -3.56 -4.18 12.26
N LYS A 123 -3.86 -4.54 13.52
CA LYS A 123 -4.57 -5.78 13.83
C LYS A 123 -5.94 -5.84 13.18
N ALA A 124 -6.74 -4.78 13.31
CA ALA A 124 -8.08 -4.75 12.71
C ALA A 124 -8.04 -4.83 11.18
N LEU A 125 -7.07 -4.20 10.51
CA LEU A 125 -6.89 -4.32 9.06
C LEU A 125 -6.47 -5.73 8.65
N PHE A 126 -5.55 -6.34 9.41
CA PHE A 126 -5.09 -7.71 9.19
C PHE A 126 -6.24 -8.72 9.30
N ASP A 127 -7.01 -8.67 10.39
CA ASP A 127 -8.16 -9.54 10.63
C ASP A 127 -9.25 -9.35 9.57
N PHE A 128 -9.50 -8.09 9.18
CA PHE A 128 -10.45 -7.75 8.12
C PHE A 128 -10.02 -8.34 6.78
N ALA A 129 -8.75 -8.18 6.40
CA ALA A 129 -8.23 -8.65 5.11
C ALA A 129 -8.20 -10.18 4.99
N LEU A 130 -8.00 -10.89 6.11
CA LEU A 130 -8.10 -12.34 6.15
C LEU A 130 -9.54 -12.84 6.06
N SER A 131 -10.48 -12.13 6.70
CA SER A 131 -11.90 -12.49 6.70
C SER A 131 -12.63 -12.09 5.42
N ASN A 132 -12.10 -11.10 4.69
CA ASN A 132 -12.71 -10.52 3.49
C ASN A 132 -11.66 -10.43 2.37
N VAL A 133 -11.29 -11.59 1.82
CA VAL A 133 -10.38 -11.65 0.67
C VAL A 133 -11.04 -10.97 -0.52
N ASP A 134 -10.48 -9.83 -0.89
CA ASP A 134 -10.99 -8.94 -1.92
C ASP A 134 -10.15 -9.03 -3.17
N GLU A 135 -10.62 -9.65 -4.25
CA GLU A 135 -9.83 -9.87 -5.48
C GLU A 135 -9.32 -8.58 -6.15
N GLU A 136 -9.95 -7.44 -5.91
CA GLU A 136 -9.62 -6.18 -6.60
C GLU A 136 -8.59 -5.33 -5.83
N PHE A 137 -8.44 -5.55 -4.52
CA PHE A 137 -7.56 -4.72 -3.69
C PHE A 137 -6.86 -5.50 -2.59
N ASP A 138 -5.58 -5.23 -2.40
CA ASP A 138 -4.72 -5.97 -1.47
C ASP A 138 -4.56 -5.24 -0.13
N HIS A 139 -5.55 -5.42 0.75
CA HIS A 139 -5.45 -4.96 2.14
C HIS A 139 -4.47 -5.78 2.98
N LEU A 140 -4.23 -7.05 2.62
CA LEU A 140 -3.44 -7.96 3.44
C LEU A 140 -1.96 -7.58 3.41
N SER A 141 -1.40 -7.30 2.24
CA SER A 141 0.01 -6.89 2.16
C SER A 141 0.27 -5.57 2.87
N ILE A 142 -0.67 -4.63 2.79
CA ILE A 142 -0.61 -3.35 3.51
C ILE A 142 -0.55 -3.60 5.02
N ALA A 143 -1.41 -4.46 5.56
CA ALA A 143 -1.43 -4.79 6.98
C ALA A 143 -0.12 -5.45 7.43
N ILE A 144 0.41 -6.40 6.64
CA ILE A 144 1.67 -7.09 6.93
C ILE A 144 2.84 -6.12 6.92
N VAL A 145 2.94 -5.25 5.90
CA VAL A 145 4.04 -4.26 5.81
C VAL A 145 3.93 -3.23 6.92
N ALA A 146 2.74 -2.70 7.21
CA ALA A 146 2.53 -1.78 8.32
C ALA A 146 2.91 -2.41 9.66
N GLY A 147 2.50 -3.66 9.88
CA GLY A 147 2.84 -4.43 11.07
C GLY A 147 4.33 -4.72 11.20
N ALA A 148 4.99 -5.14 10.12
CA ALA A 148 6.42 -5.43 10.13
C ALA A 148 7.26 -4.17 10.43
N ASN A 149 6.79 -2.99 10.01
CA ASN A 149 7.44 -1.72 10.33
C ASN A 149 7.32 -1.33 11.83
N VAL A 150 6.42 -1.96 12.59
CA VAL A 150 6.24 -1.72 14.04
C VAL A 150 6.80 -2.87 14.88
N ASN A 151 6.52 -4.12 14.50
CA ASN A 151 7.03 -5.33 15.12
C ASN A 151 7.39 -6.37 14.03
N GLU A 152 8.59 -6.21 13.48
CA GLU A 152 9.10 -6.97 12.35
C GLU A 152 9.01 -8.49 12.56
N THR A 153 9.58 -8.99 13.67
CA THR A 153 9.62 -10.43 13.96
C THR A 153 8.23 -11.05 14.05
N GLU A 154 7.27 -10.36 14.70
CA GLU A 154 5.91 -10.87 14.87
C GLU A 154 5.17 -10.99 13.53
N TYR A 155 5.15 -9.91 12.75
CA TYR A 155 4.38 -9.87 11.50
C TYR A 155 5.03 -10.68 10.39
N VAL A 156 6.37 -10.77 10.35
CA VAL A 156 7.07 -11.68 9.43
C VAL A 156 6.75 -13.14 9.77
N LYS A 157 6.73 -13.50 11.05
CA LYS A 157 6.35 -14.86 11.48
C LYS A 157 4.91 -15.19 11.08
N GLN A 158 3.95 -14.30 11.36
CA GLN A 158 2.55 -14.50 10.97
C GLN A 158 2.40 -14.60 9.45
N ALA A 159 3.11 -13.78 8.69
CA ALA A 159 3.12 -13.85 7.23
C ALA A 159 3.67 -15.21 6.75
N ILE A 160 4.78 -15.70 7.29
CA ILE A 160 5.31 -17.03 6.95
C ILE A 160 4.29 -18.14 7.23
N GLU A 161 3.58 -18.09 8.37
CA GLU A 161 2.53 -19.07 8.69
C GLU A 161 1.38 -19.04 7.67
N LEU A 162 1.04 -17.86 7.14
CA LEU A 162 0.00 -17.72 6.11
C LEU A 162 0.42 -18.27 4.73
N LEU A 163 1.69 -18.56 4.47
CA LEU A 163 2.12 -19.18 3.21
C LEU A 163 1.61 -20.62 3.04
N THR A 164 1.16 -21.27 4.11
CA THR A 164 0.51 -22.59 4.03
C THR A 164 -1.00 -22.52 3.88
N ASN A 165 -1.57 -21.32 3.67
CA ASN A 165 -3.01 -21.15 3.51
C ASN A 165 -3.52 -21.80 2.20
N GLU A 166 -4.73 -22.35 2.22
CA GLU A 166 -5.35 -22.96 1.03
C GLU A 166 -5.73 -21.93 -0.02
N ASN A 167 -5.99 -20.68 0.38
CA ASN A 167 -6.35 -19.60 -0.51
C ASN A 167 -5.10 -19.05 -1.24
N GLU A 168 -5.05 -19.26 -2.55
CA GLU A 168 -3.95 -18.81 -3.41
C GLU A 168 -3.79 -17.29 -3.44
N THR A 169 -4.88 -16.53 -3.38
CA THR A 169 -4.87 -15.06 -3.31
C THR A 169 -4.20 -14.59 -2.01
N ILE A 170 -4.47 -15.25 -0.87
CA ILE A 170 -3.77 -14.97 0.40
C ILE A 170 -2.27 -15.24 0.24
N LYS A 171 -1.88 -16.42 -0.25
CA LYS A 171 -0.46 -16.77 -0.44
C LYS A 171 0.26 -15.76 -1.33
N GLN A 172 -0.34 -15.39 -2.46
CA GLN A 172 0.25 -14.41 -3.37
C GLN A 172 0.49 -13.05 -2.68
N ARG A 173 -0.49 -12.55 -1.91
CA ARG A 173 -0.40 -11.29 -1.18
C ARG A 173 0.66 -11.31 -0.08
N VAL A 174 0.77 -12.45 0.61
CA VAL A 174 1.78 -12.67 1.64
C VAL A 174 3.18 -12.67 1.02
N VAL A 175 3.40 -13.40 -0.08
CA VAL A 175 4.68 -13.38 -0.80
C VAL A 175 5.02 -11.96 -1.26
N PHE A 176 4.05 -11.25 -1.84
CA PHE A 176 4.22 -9.86 -2.23
C PHE A 176 4.63 -8.98 -1.04
N ALA A 177 3.93 -9.09 0.10
CA ALA A 177 4.20 -8.31 1.30
C ALA A 177 5.60 -8.54 1.85
N LEU A 178 6.03 -9.80 1.97
CA LEU A 178 7.37 -10.18 2.43
C LEU A 178 8.46 -9.57 1.55
N GLY A 179 8.26 -9.53 0.23
CA GLY A 179 9.16 -8.86 -0.71
C GLY A 179 9.22 -7.33 -0.57
N ARG A 180 8.28 -6.70 0.13
CA ARG A 180 8.22 -5.24 0.33
C ARG A 180 8.80 -4.78 1.67
N ILE A 181 9.12 -5.69 2.58
CA ILE A 181 9.67 -5.35 3.89
C ILE A 181 11.15 -4.97 3.74
N ASN A 182 11.52 -3.83 4.35
CA ASN A 182 12.93 -3.42 4.48
C ASN A 182 13.48 -3.97 5.80
N TYR A 183 14.04 -5.18 5.74
CA TYR A 183 14.37 -5.97 6.92
C TYR A 183 15.45 -5.29 7.76
N GLN A 184 15.14 -4.93 9.01
CA GLN A 184 16.11 -4.41 9.97
C GLN A 184 16.88 -5.56 10.61
N ASP A 185 16.18 -6.63 11.01
CA ASP A 185 16.76 -7.89 11.43
C ASP A 185 17.07 -8.77 10.21
N LYS A 186 18.34 -8.75 9.80
CA LYS A 186 18.83 -9.53 8.66
C LYS A 186 18.76 -11.05 8.88
N SER A 187 18.62 -11.51 10.13
CA SER A 187 18.44 -12.94 10.41
C SER A 187 17.11 -13.50 9.90
N LEU A 188 16.15 -12.64 9.58
CA LEU A 188 14.85 -13.03 9.02
C LEU A 188 14.88 -13.28 7.51
N LEU A 189 15.89 -12.80 6.79
CA LEU A 189 15.92 -12.87 5.32
C LEU A 189 15.94 -14.31 4.80
N GLU A 190 16.82 -15.17 5.33
CA GLU A 190 16.93 -16.57 4.92
C GLU A 190 15.65 -17.37 5.23
N PRO A 191 15.08 -17.34 6.47
CA PRO A 191 13.81 -17.99 6.75
C PRO A 191 12.67 -17.57 5.81
N VAL A 192 12.60 -16.28 5.47
CA VAL A 192 11.59 -15.76 4.54
C VAL A 192 11.82 -16.30 3.13
N ALA A 193 13.05 -16.26 2.63
CA ALA A 193 13.39 -16.77 1.30
C ALA A 193 13.02 -18.25 1.15
N VAL A 194 13.42 -19.07 2.14
CA VAL A 194 13.09 -20.50 2.20
C VAL A 194 11.58 -20.73 2.22
N ALA A 195 10.85 -19.94 3.01
CA ALA A 195 9.40 -20.08 3.11
C ALA A 195 8.69 -19.73 1.79
N ILE A 196 9.13 -18.67 1.11
CA ILE A 196 8.60 -18.29 -0.21
C ILE A 196 8.88 -19.38 -1.23
N GLU A 197 10.12 -19.86 -1.34
CA GLU A 197 10.50 -20.92 -2.28
C GLU A 197 9.66 -22.19 -2.08
N LYS A 198 9.53 -22.64 -0.83
CA LYS A 198 8.70 -23.80 -0.48
C LYS A 198 7.24 -23.59 -0.85
N SER A 199 6.68 -22.41 -0.57
CA SER A 199 5.30 -22.08 -0.93
C SER A 199 5.09 -22.08 -2.44
N SER A 200 6.02 -21.51 -3.19
CA SER A 200 5.98 -21.43 -4.65
C SER A 200 6.09 -22.80 -5.32
N ALA A 201 6.87 -23.72 -4.76
CA ALA A 201 6.97 -25.09 -5.25
C ALA A 201 5.65 -25.88 -5.07
N LEU A 202 4.90 -25.61 -3.99
CA LEU A 202 3.62 -26.27 -3.71
C LEU A 202 2.46 -25.73 -4.55
N SER A 203 2.50 -24.44 -4.90
CA SER A 203 1.48 -23.76 -5.72
C SER A 203 2.08 -22.99 -6.90
N PRO A 204 2.61 -23.68 -7.93
CA PRO A 204 3.40 -23.05 -9.00
C PRO A 204 2.52 -22.44 -10.10
N THR A 205 1.56 -21.59 -9.74
CA THR A 205 0.82 -20.79 -10.72
C THR A 205 1.73 -19.69 -11.28
N ASP A 206 1.48 -19.25 -12.51
CA ASP A 206 2.27 -18.17 -13.14
C ASP A 206 2.31 -16.90 -12.28
N ALA A 207 1.17 -16.53 -11.69
CA ALA A 207 1.05 -15.39 -10.80
C ALA A 207 1.89 -15.52 -9.51
N ILE A 208 1.89 -16.70 -8.88
CA ILE A 208 2.67 -16.95 -7.66
C ILE A 208 4.15 -16.98 -7.97
N LEU A 209 4.57 -17.66 -9.04
CA LEU A 209 5.98 -17.72 -9.43
C LEU A 209 6.51 -16.32 -9.80
N ALA A 210 5.75 -15.54 -10.54
CA ALA A 210 6.11 -14.16 -10.88
C ALA A 210 6.21 -13.26 -9.64
N THR A 211 5.31 -13.44 -8.67
CA THR A 211 5.31 -12.67 -7.42
C THR A 211 6.47 -13.08 -6.52
N ALA A 212 6.75 -14.39 -6.42
CA ALA A 212 7.86 -14.94 -5.67
C ALA A 212 9.21 -14.51 -6.23
N MET A 213 9.39 -14.53 -7.55
CA MET A 213 10.63 -14.08 -8.18
C MET A 213 10.93 -12.61 -7.84
N ARG A 214 9.92 -11.72 -7.91
CA ARG A 214 10.09 -10.32 -7.51
C ARG A 214 10.41 -10.19 -6.02
N ALA A 215 9.69 -10.92 -5.17
CA ALA A 215 9.89 -10.87 -3.73
C ALA A 215 11.29 -11.33 -3.34
N LEU A 216 11.73 -12.48 -3.86
CA LEU A 216 13.07 -13.03 -3.63
C LEU A 216 14.15 -12.07 -4.13
N PHE A 217 13.98 -11.47 -5.32
CA PHE A 217 14.92 -10.46 -5.81
C PHE A 217 15.09 -9.29 -4.81
N PHE A 218 13.98 -8.75 -4.28
CA PHE A 218 14.06 -7.66 -3.31
C PHE A 218 14.65 -8.09 -1.95
N ILE A 219 14.33 -9.29 -1.46
CA ILE A 219 14.90 -9.86 -0.23
C ILE A 219 16.42 -10.02 -0.37
N ILE A 220 16.86 -10.62 -1.48
CA ILE A 220 18.26 -10.95 -1.74
C ILE A 220 19.06 -9.68 -2.01
N SER A 221 18.46 -8.65 -2.60
CA SER A 221 19.10 -7.32 -2.74
C SER A 221 19.47 -6.65 -1.40
N GLN A 222 19.00 -7.20 -0.27
CA GLN A 222 19.31 -6.74 1.08
C GLN A 222 20.43 -7.55 1.75
N SER A 223 20.92 -8.64 1.15
CA SER A 223 22.05 -9.45 1.64
C SER A 223 22.71 -10.26 0.51
N ASP A 224 24.01 -10.03 0.29
CA ASP A 224 24.79 -10.74 -0.74
C ASP A 224 24.88 -12.25 -0.45
N ASP A 225 24.76 -12.67 0.81
CA ASP A 225 24.86 -14.08 1.24
C ASP A 225 23.72 -14.97 0.71
N LEU A 226 22.65 -14.37 0.15
CA LEU A 226 21.48 -15.10 -0.34
C LEU A 226 21.42 -15.22 -1.87
N GLU A 227 22.45 -14.79 -2.60
CA GLU A 227 22.46 -14.83 -4.06
C GLU A 227 22.18 -16.25 -4.60
N THR A 228 22.74 -17.28 -3.95
CA THR A 228 22.55 -18.68 -4.36
C THR A 228 21.08 -19.11 -4.30
N PHE A 229 20.29 -18.63 -3.34
CA PHE A 229 18.85 -18.91 -3.27
C PHE A 229 18.10 -18.38 -4.49
N PHE A 230 18.50 -17.21 -5.01
CA PHE A 230 17.86 -16.68 -6.22
C PHE A 230 18.16 -17.54 -7.43
N LEU A 231 19.43 -17.93 -7.59
CA LEU A 231 19.89 -18.76 -8.70
C LEU A 231 19.24 -20.14 -8.67
N ASP A 232 19.10 -20.74 -7.49
CA ASP A 232 18.42 -22.02 -7.30
C ASP A 232 16.93 -21.92 -7.66
N PHE A 233 16.26 -20.84 -7.25
CA PHE A 233 14.87 -20.57 -7.63
C PHE A 233 14.72 -20.46 -9.16
N LEU A 234 15.59 -19.69 -9.82
CA LEU A 234 15.56 -19.51 -11.28
C LEU A 234 15.83 -20.83 -12.02
N THR A 235 16.78 -21.63 -11.53
CA THR A 235 17.15 -22.93 -12.11
C THR A 235 16.00 -23.93 -11.97
N THR A 236 15.37 -23.98 -10.79
CA THR A 236 14.21 -24.84 -10.52
C THR A 236 13.02 -24.53 -11.43
N HIS A 237 12.88 -23.28 -11.85
CA HIS A 237 11.75 -22.79 -12.65
C HIS A 237 12.15 -22.37 -14.07
N SER A 238 13.29 -22.84 -14.59
CA SER A 238 13.85 -22.39 -15.87
C SER A 238 12.98 -22.73 -17.09
N GLU A 239 12.17 -23.78 -17.00
CA GLU A 239 11.25 -24.22 -18.06
C GLU A 239 9.90 -23.49 -18.01
N ARG A 240 9.68 -22.60 -17.04
CA ARG A 240 8.42 -21.85 -16.90
C ARG A 240 8.37 -20.70 -17.90
N SER A 241 7.27 -20.64 -18.65
CA SER A 241 7.09 -19.69 -19.75
C SER A 241 5.78 -18.91 -19.67
N GLY A 242 5.22 -18.72 -18.47
CA GLY A 242 4.01 -17.92 -18.30
C GLY A 242 4.29 -16.42 -18.47
N ASP A 243 3.29 -15.69 -18.95
CA ASP A 243 3.44 -14.28 -19.33
C ASP A 243 3.86 -13.41 -18.13
N LEU A 244 3.29 -13.65 -16.95
CA LEU A 244 3.62 -12.88 -15.75
C LEU A 244 5.03 -13.20 -15.27
N TYR A 245 5.44 -14.47 -15.34
CA TYR A 245 6.78 -14.89 -14.97
C TYR A 245 7.84 -14.28 -15.90
N ILE A 246 7.64 -14.36 -17.23
CA ILE A 246 8.53 -13.74 -18.20
C ILE A 246 8.60 -12.23 -18.01
N HIS A 247 7.45 -11.58 -17.79
CA HIS A 247 7.41 -10.14 -17.54
C HIS A 247 8.19 -9.76 -16.28
N ALA A 248 8.04 -10.51 -15.19
CA ALA A 248 8.79 -10.32 -13.95
C ALA A 248 10.31 -10.48 -14.15
N ALA A 249 10.73 -11.52 -14.88
CA ALA A 249 12.14 -11.74 -15.20
C ALA A 249 12.73 -10.57 -16.03
N SER A 250 11.96 -10.06 -17.00
CA SER A 250 12.33 -8.89 -17.79
C SER A 250 12.52 -7.63 -16.94
N GLU A 251 11.58 -7.33 -16.05
CA GLU A 251 11.68 -6.18 -15.14
C GLU A 251 12.92 -6.27 -14.24
N ILE A 252 13.23 -7.46 -13.72
CA ILE A 252 14.39 -7.71 -12.87
C ILE A 252 15.70 -7.56 -13.66
N LEU A 253 15.78 -8.12 -14.87
CA LEU A 253 16.98 -8.05 -15.70
C LEU A 253 17.37 -6.60 -16.05
N PHE A 254 16.37 -5.75 -16.26
CA PHE A 254 16.57 -4.32 -16.57
C PHE A 254 16.40 -3.42 -15.35
N TYR A 255 16.41 -3.98 -14.13
CA TYR A 255 16.31 -3.20 -12.91
C TYR A 255 17.56 -2.33 -12.72
N ASP A 256 17.37 -1.02 -12.77
CA ASP A 256 18.40 -0.04 -12.43
C ASP A 256 18.04 0.63 -11.10
N LYS A 257 18.88 0.41 -10.09
CA LYS A 257 18.73 0.97 -8.74
C LYS A 257 18.87 2.51 -8.73
N LYS A 258 19.30 3.14 -9.82
CA LYS A 258 19.53 4.59 -9.96
C LYS A 258 18.37 5.36 -10.61
N LYS A 259 17.14 5.15 -10.17
CA LYS A 259 16.01 6.04 -10.47
C LYS A 259 15.43 6.65 -9.20
#